data_AF-A0A345HF05-F1
#
_entry.id   AF-A0A345HF05-F1
#
_cell.length_a   1.000
_cell.length_b   1.000
_cell.length_c   1.000
_cell.angle_alpha   90.00
_cell.angle_beta   90.00
_cell.angle_gamma   90.00
#
_symmetry.space_group_name_H-M   'P 1'
#
loop_
_entity.id
_entity.type
_entity.pdbx_description
1 polymer ?
#
loop_
_entity_poly.entity_id
_entity_poly.type
_entity_poly.pdbx_seq_one_letter_code
_entity_poly.pdbx_strand_id
1 'polypeptide(L)'
;MNMKKIDYKHIAFHTIVAFYFIWFIIFVILNSMALINAFGVINTILNNILTTLILLNFFMGVALFFVFKLFQNKSVLDKIIRYSFIIASVLSIITILTLKFKT
;
A
#
# COMPACT_ATOMS: atom_id res chain seq x y z
N MET A 1 9.75 12.14 41.13
CA MET A 1 9.98 11.35 39.90
C MET A 1 9.43 12.12 38.72
N ASN A 2 10.29 12.74 37.91
CA ASN A 2 9.87 13.34 36.64
C ASN A 2 9.54 12.20 35.67
N MET A 3 8.26 11.86 35.56
CA MET A 3 7.79 10.99 34.48
C MET A 3 8.11 11.71 33.16
N LYS A 4 9.11 11.21 32.43
CA LYS A 4 9.42 11.68 31.08
C LYS A 4 8.12 11.59 30.28
N LYS A 5 7.58 12.74 29.87
CA LYS A 5 6.37 12.81 29.04
C LYS A 5 6.65 12.01 27.77
N ILE A 6 6.11 10.79 27.71
CA ILE A 6 6.18 9.97 26.50
C ILE A 6 5.45 10.77 25.43
N ASP A 7 6.16 11.09 24.34
CA ASP A 7 5.56 11.77 23.20
C ASP A 7 4.75 10.75 22.39
N TYR A 8 3.51 10.51 22.82
CA TYR A 8 2.58 9.58 22.19
C TYR A 8 2.37 9.88 20.70
N LYS A 9 2.49 11.15 20.30
CA LYS A 9 2.38 11.57 18.90
C LYS A 9 3.57 11.08 18.07
N HIS A 10 4.77 11.14 18.64
CA HIS A 10 5.98 10.65 17.97
C HIS A 10 5.99 9.13 17.77
N ILE A 11 5.51 8.39 18.79
CA ILE A 11 5.37 6.93 18.71
C ILE A 11 4.32 6.57 17.66
N ALA A 12 3.12 7.16 17.74
CA ALA A 12 2.05 6.92 16.76
C ALA A 12 2.51 7.19 15.32
N PHE A 13 3.26 8.27 15.11
CA PHE A 13 3.84 8.60 13.80
C PHE A 13 4.76 7.48 13.29
N HIS A 14 5.73 7.03 14.09
CA HIS A 14 6.63 5.94 13.68
C HIS A 14 5.91 4.62 13.44
N THR A 15 4.90 4.31 14.27
CA THR A 15 4.07 3.12 14.10
C THR A 15 3.30 3.14 12.77
N ILE A 16 2.69 4.27 12.41
CA ILE A 16 1.98 4.41 11.12
C ILE A 16 2.95 4.31 9.94
N VAL A 17 4.13 4.92 10.06
CA VAL A 17 5.19 4.82 9.04
C VAL A 17 5.62 3.37 8.86
N ALA A 18 5.83 2.62 9.94
CA ALA A 18 6.18 1.20 9.88
C ALA A 18 5.07 0.38 9.20
N PHE A 19 3.81 0.59 9.56
CA PHE A 19 2.68 -0.07 8.92
C PHE A 19 2.56 0.27 7.43
N TYR A 20 2.83 1.52 7.05
CA TYR A 20 2.84 1.93 5.65
C TYR A 20 3.87 1.14 4.83
N PHE A 21 5.10 0.98 5.34
CA PHE A 21 6.13 0.23 4.61
C PHE A 21 5.83 -1.27 4.54
N ILE A 22 5.26 -1.86 5.60
CA ILE A 22 4.81 -3.26 5.57
C ILE A 22 3.71 -3.43 4.52
N TRP A 23 2.71 -2.55 4.55
CA TRP A 23 1.64 -2.54 3.54
C TRP A 23 2.19 -2.41 2.13
N PHE A 24 3.15 -1.50 1.91
CA PHE A 24 3.75 -1.26 0.60
C PHE A 24 4.42 -2.53 0.04
N ILE A 25 5.19 -3.25 0.86
CA ILE A 25 5.85 -4.50 0.46
C ILE A 25 4.80 -5.55 0.06
N ILE A 26 3.79 -5.77 0.92
CA ILE A 26 2.71 -6.73 0.65
C ILE A 26 1.99 -6.37 -0.65
N PHE A 27 1.71 -5.08 -0.86
CA PHE A 27 0.99 -4.61 -2.01
C PHE A 27 1.78 -4.79 -3.31
N VAL A 28 3.09 -4.55 -3.31
CA VAL A 28 3.98 -4.82 -4.45
C VAL A 28 4.04 -6.32 -4.78
N ILE A 29 4.10 -7.19 -3.76
CA ILE A 29 4.11 -8.65 -3.95
C ILE A 29 2.80 -9.10 -4.59
N LEU A 30 1.65 -8.63 -4.10
CA LEU A 30 0.34 -8.96 -4.66
C LEU A 30 0.23 -8.57 -6.13
N ASN A 31 0.67 -7.36 -6.47
CA ASN A 31 0.69 -6.89 -7.86
C ASN A 31 1.61 -7.75 -8.74
N SER A 32 2.80 -8.10 -8.24
CA SER A 32 3.74 -8.96 -8.96
C SER A 32 3.16 -10.36 -9.20
N MET A 33 2.53 -10.97 -8.19
CA MET A 33 1.86 -12.27 -8.33
C MET A 33 0.75 -12.24 -9.38
N ALA A 34 -0.06 -11.18 -9.39
CA ALA A 34 -1.11 -11.00 -10.38
C ALA A 34 -0.55 -10.88 -11.81
N LEU A 35 0.52 -10.09 -12.00
CA LEU A 35 1.16 -9.98 -13.30
C LEU A 35 1.79 -11.30 -13.75
N ILE A 36 2.45 -12.03 -12.85
CA ILE A 36 3.00 -13.37 -13.16
C ILE A 36 1.88 -14.33 -13.61
N ASN A 37 0.72 -14.33 -12.94
CA ASN A 37 -0.42 -15.15 -13.34
C ASN A 37 -1.02 -14.70 -14.70
N ALA A 38 -1.02 -13.40 -14.98
CA ALA A 38 -1.55 -12.84 -16.23
C ALA A 38 -0.63 -13.07 -17.45
N PHE A 39 0.68 -13.16 -17.25
CA PHE A 39 1.66 -13.39 -18.33
C PHE A 39 2.12 -14.85 -18.43
N GLY A 40 1.90 -15.66 -17.40
CA GLY A 40 2.20 -17.09 -17.37
C GLY A 40 0.98 -17.96 -17.71
N VAL A 41 0.82 -19.04 -16.94
CA VAL A 41 -0.34 -19.94 -17.06
C VAL A 41 -1.54 -19.30 -16.36
N ILE A 42 -2.51 -18.87 -17.14
CA ILE A 42 -3.68 -18.14 -16.63
C ILE A 42 -4.52 -19.06 -15.75
N ASN A 43 -4.61 -18.73 -14.46
CA ASN A 43 -5.60 -19.29 -13.55
C ASN A 43 -6.67 -18.23 -13.23
N THR A 44 -7.89 -18.43 -13.74
CA THR A 44 -9.02 -17.49 -13.63
C THR A 44 -9.54 -17.34 -12.20
N ILE A 45 -9.56 -18.41 -11.41
CA ILE A 45 -9.95 -18.37 -9.98
C ILE A 45 -8.95 -17.51 -9.22
N LEU A 46 -7.65 -17.72 -9.45
CA LEU A 46 -6.59 -16.95 -8.81
C LEU A 46 -6.65 -15.47 -9.21
N ASN A 47 -6.97 -15.15 -10.47
CA ASN A 47 -7.15 -13.76 -10.91
C ASN A 47 -8.27 -13.03 -10.15
N ASN A 48 -9.40 -13.67 -9.91
CA ASN A 48 -10.51 -13.07 -9.17
C ASN A 48 -10.13 -12.79 -7.71
N ILE A 49 -9.43 -13.74 -7.08
CA ILE A 49 -8.93 -13.58 -5.70
C ILE A 49 -7.91 -12.43 -5.64
N LEU A 50 -6.91 -12.44 -6.53
CA LEU A 50 -5.87 -11.41 -6.57
C LEU A 50 -6.45 -10.02 -6.87
N THR A 51 -7.43 -9.91 -7.76
CA THR A 51 -8.13 -8.64 -8.04
C THR A 51 -8.80 -8.11 -6.77
N THR A 52 -9.50 -8.96 -6.03
CA THR A 52 -10.16 -8.58 -4.78
C THR A 52 -9.15 -8.14 -3.72
N LEU A 53 -8.06 -8.89 -3.56
CA LEU A 53 -6.99 -8.57 -2.61
C LEU A 53 -6.27 -7.27 -2.96
N ILE A 54 -6.01 -7.00 -4.24
CA ILE A 54 -5.41 -5.75 -4.71
C ILE A 54 -6.35 -4.58 -4.41
N LEU A 55 -7.65 -4.70 -4.69
CA LEU A 55 -8.62 -3.64 -4.39
C LEU A 55 -8.72 -3.36 -2.89
N LEU A 56 -8.80 -4.41 -2.06
CA LEU A 56 -8.82 -4.26 -0.60
C LEU A 56 -7.57 -3.53 -0.09
N ASN A 57 -6.40 -3.94 -0.58
CA ASN A 57 -5.13 -3.31 -0.19
C ASN A 57 -5.02 -1.88 -0.72
N PHE A 58 -5.58 -1.57 -1.87
CA PHE A 58 -5.65 -0.21 -2.38
C PHE A 58 -6.43 0.70 -1.41
N PHE A 59 -7.62 0.28 -0.96
CA PHE A 59 -8.40 1.02 0.03
C PHE A 59 -7.68 1.14 1.38
N MET A 60 -6.99 0.08 1.83
CA MET A 60 -6.18 0.13 3.05
C MET A 60 -5.03 1.15 2.92
N GLY A 61 -4.36 1.18 1.77
CA GLY A 61 -3.33 2.16 1.47
C GLY A 61 -3.84 3.60 1.50
N VAL A 62 -5.02 3.84 0.92
CA VAL A 62 -5.71 5.13 0.98
C VAL A 62 -5.96 5.54 2.42
N ALA A 63 -6.50 4.63 3.25
CA ALA A 63 -6.76 4.89 4.67
C ALA A 63 -5.46 5.21 5.43
N LEU A 64 -4.40 4.43 5.24
CA LEU A 64 -3.09 4.68 5.84
C LEU A 64 -2.50 6.02 5.42
N PHE A 65 -2.63 6.38 4.14
CA PHE A 65 -2.16 7.66 3.61
C PHE A 65 -2.92 8.85 4.23
N PHE A 66 -4.23 8.75 4.38
CA PHE A 66 -5.03 9.78 5.07
C PHE A 66 -4.63 9.92 6.54
N VAL A 67 -4.50 8.80 7.26
CA VAL A 67 -4.08 8.80 8.67
C VAL A 67 -2.68 9.40 8.81
N PHE A 68 -1.75 9.07 7.91
CA PHE A 68 -0.42 9.67 7.87
C PHE A 68 -0.48 11.19 7.66
N LYS A 69 -1.35 11.68 6.76
CA LYS A 69 -1.53 13.12 6.49
C LYS A 69 -2.02 13.91 7.70
N LEU A 70 -2.73 13.31 8.65
CA LEU A 70 -3.16 13.97 9.89
C LEU A 70 -1.99 14.43 10.77
N PHE A 71 -0.80 13.83 10.63
CA PHE A 71 0.38 14.22 11.39
C PHE A 71 1.06 15.49 10.85
N GLN A 72 0.62 16.03 9.71
CA GLN A 72 1.07 17.30 9.10
C GLN A 72 2.59 17.48 8.99
N ASN A 73 3.34 16.38 8.87
CA ASN A 73 4.79 16.42 8.81
C ASN A 73 5.26 16.78 7.38
N LYS A 74 5.95 17.91 7.20
CA LYS A 74 6.47 18.37 5.88
C LYS A 74 7.91 17.89 5.58
N SER A 75 8.30 16.78 6.18
CA SER A 75 9.65 16.22 6.04
C SER A 75 9.87 15.54 4.68
N VAL A 76 11.13 15.17 4.39
CA VAL A 76 11.50 14.35 3.22
C VAL A 76 10.70 13.04 3.20
N LEU A 77 10.40 12.47 4.36
CA LEU A 77 9.62 11.24 4.48
C LEU A 77 8.19 11.38 3.93
N ASP A 78 7.54 12.55 4.08
CA ASP A 78 6.23 12.81 3.46
C ASP A 78 6.29 12.73 1.93
N LYS A 79 7.36 13.24 1.33
CA LYS A 79 7.56 13.14 -0.11
C LYS A 79 7.73 11.68 -0.54
N ILE A 80 8.54 10.90 0.19
CA ILE A 80 8.77 9.47 -0.09
C ILE A 80 7.46 8.69 -0.01
N ILE A 81 6.69 8.88 1.07
CA ILE A 81 5.40 8.19 1.26
C ILE A 81 4.42 8.59 0.16
N ARG A 82 4.32 9.88 -0.16
CA ARG A 82 3.44 10.36 -1.24
C ARG A 82 3.80 9.77 -2.61
N TYR A 83 5.07 9.82 -3.01
CA TYR A 83 5.48 9.30 -4.32
C TYR A 83 5.36 7.78 -4.39
N SER A 84 5.75 7.06 -3.35
CA SER A 84 5.58 5.59 -3.30
C SER A 84 4.12 5.18 -3.37
N PHE A 85 3.22 5.91 -2.68
CA PHE A 85 1.78 5.65 -2.74
C PHE A 85 1.21 5.86 -4.15
N ILE A 86 1.60 6.95 -4.82
CA ILE A 86 1.18 7.22 -6.20
C ILE A 86 1.68 6.13 -7.15
N ILE A 87 2.95 5.74 -7.05
CA ILE A 87 3.53 4.67 -7.89
C ILE A 87 2.79 3.36 -7.67
N ALA A 88 2.55 2.98 -6.42
CA ALA A 88 1.81 1.76 -6.10
C ALA A 88 0.36 1.79 -6.60
N SER A 89 -0.28 2.96 -6.54
CA SER A 89 -1.65 3.18 -7.05
C SER A 89 -1.73 3.03 -8.56
N VAL A 90 -0.78 3.62 -9.29
CA VAL A 90 -0.69 3.49 -10.75
C VAL A 90 -0.41 2.03 -11.12
N LEU A 91 0.52 1.38 -10.44
CA LEU A 91 0.82 -0.04 -10.62
C LEU A 91 -0.44 -0.90 -10.44
N SER A 92 -1.22 -0.68 -9.38
CA SER A 92 -2.42 -1.48 -9.13
C SER A 92 -3.51 -1.28 -10.17
N ILE A 93 -3.68 -0.06 -10.67
CA ILE A 93 -4.62 0.22 -11.77
C ILE A 93 -4.20 -0.54 -13.02
N ILE A 94 -2.91 -0.48 -13.39
CA ILE A 94 -2.36 -1.19 -14.54
C ILE A 94 -2.54 -2.71 -14.38
N THR A 95 -2.24 -3.24 -13.19
CA THR A 95 -2.42 -4.67 -12.90
C THR A 95 -3.87 -5.10 -13.08
N ILE A 96 -4.83 -4.39 -12.48
CA ILE A 96 -6.26 -4.73 -12.58
C ILE A 96 -6.74 -4.65 -14.03
N LEU A 97 -6.35 -3.62 -14.78
CA LEU A 97 -6.68 -3.51 -16.20
C LEU A 97 -6.13 -4.71 -16.98
N THR A 98 -4.86 -5.06 -16.75
CA THR A 98 -4.21 -6.21 -17.41
C THR A 98 -4.95 -7.51 -17.09
N LEU A 99 -5.34 -7.73 -15.84
CA LEU A 99 -6.12 -8.91 -15.44
C LEU A 99 -7.45 -8.96 -16.19
N LYS A 100 -8.21 -7.86 -16.22
CA LYS A 100 -9.52 -7.79 -16.89
C LYS A 100 -9.47 -8.01 -18.40
N PHE A 101 -8.40 -7.56 -19.07
CA PHE A 101 -8.25 -7.76 -20.52
C PHE A 101 -7.77 -9.16 -20.90
N LYS A 102 -7.18 -9.92 -19.95
CA LYS A 102 -6.59 -11.24 -20.20
C LYS A 102 -7.39 -12.42 -19.62
N THR A 103 -8.28 -12.20 -18.66
CA THR A 103 -9.32 -13.17 -18.27
C THR A 103 -10.40 -13.26 -19.33
#